data_AF-A0A7C6QTK3-F1
#
_entry.id   AF-A0A7C6QTK3-F1
#
_cell.length_a   1.000
_cell.length_b   1.000
_cell.length_c   1.000
_cell.angle_alpha   90.00
_cell.angle_beta   90.00
_cell.angle_gamma   90.00
#
_symmetry.space_group_name_H-M   'P 1'
#
loop_
_entity.id
_entity.type
_entity.pdbx_description
1 polymer ?
#
loop_
_entity_poly.entity_id
_entity_poly.type
_entity_poly.pdbx_seq_one_letter_code
_entity_poly.pdbx_strand_id
1 'polypeptide(L)'
;MYNKGLDLNYYNADEIRLAEWALENVEVFKDSIPVPISWDSTPGNWLVDEDENFTGMIDFENMLWGIDVDNFAILFERYFPDCPNGKDAFFRGYGADVLENKELMIKIVCIKKGLSDILWGLENNEDRNVKLGRNMLLSISHTITNGLP
;
A
#
# COMPACT_ATOMS: atom_id res chain seq x y z
N MET A 1 -7.11 -4.06 -13.93
CA MET A 1 -7.36 -4.59 -12.56
C MET A 1 -8.71 -4.13 -12.02
N TYR A 2 -8.94 -2.82 -11.85
CA TYR A 2 -10.20 -2.29 -11.32
C TYR A 2 -11.44 -2.80 -12.08
N ASN A 3 -11.52 -2.55 -13.39
CA ASN A 3 -12.65 -3.01 -14.22
C ASN A 3 -12.87 -4.53 -14.14
N LYS A 4 -11.79 -5.33 -14.10
CA LYS A 4 -11.90 -6.79 -13.95
C LYS A 4 -12.59 -7.18 -12.64
N GLY A 5 -12.24 -6.54 -11.53
CA GLY A 5 -12.90 -6.81 -10.24
C GLY A 5 -14.35 -6.31 -10.18
N LEU A 6 -14.66 -5.22 -10.89
CA LEU A 6 -16.05 -4.76 -11.08
C LEU A 6 -16.87 -5.79 -11.86
N ASP A 7 -16.38 -6.23 -13.03
CA ASP A 7 -17.07 -7.18 -13.91
C ASP A 7 -17.36 -8.52 -13.21
N LEU A 8 -16.47 -8.92 -12.29
CA LEU A 8 -16.60 -10.14 -11.48
C LEU A 8 -17.41 -9.94 -10.19
N ASN A 9 -17.89 -8.73 -9.89
CA ASN A 9 -18.58 -8.38 -8.64
C ASN A 9 -17.77 -8.72 -7.37
N TYR A 10 -16.45 -8.51 -7.41
CA TYR A 10 -15.56 -8.81 -6.29
C TYR A 10 -15.48 -7.68 -5.26
N TYR A 11 -15.90 -6.47 -5.65
CA TYR A 11 -15.87 -5.29 -4.78
C TYR A 11 -17.26 -4.92 -4.27
N ASN A 12 -17.33 -4.47 -3.02
CA ASN A 12 -18.54 -3.87 -2.45
C ASN A 12 -18.65 -2.37 -2.77
N ALA A 13 -19.77 -1.74 -2.42
CA ALA A 13 -20.04 -0.34 -2.73
C ALA A 13 -19.01 0.64 -2.14
N ASP A 14 -18.49 0.39 -0.93
CA ASP A 14 -17.49 1.26 -0.30
C ASP A 14 -16.11 1.11 -0.97
N GLU A 15 -15.74 -0.10 -1.36
CA GLU A 15 -14.50 -0.39 -2.09
C GLU A 15 -14.51 0.25 -3.49
N ILE A 16 -15.67 0.22 -4.17
CA ILE A 16 -15.90 0.91 -5.44
C ILE A 16 -15.76 2.43 -5.24
N ARG A 17 -16.43 3.00 -4.23
CA ARG A 17 -16.34 4.42 -3.90
C ARG A 17 -14.90 4.88 -3.64
N LEU A 18 -14.10 4.08 -2.94
CA LEU A 18 -12.69 4.37 -2.70
C LEU A 18 -11.88 4.35 -4.01
N ALA A 19 -12.16 3.39 -4.90
CA ALA A 19 -11.51 3.33 -6.21
C ALA A 19 -11.83 4.57 -7.06
N GLU A 20 -13.09 4.99 -7.09
CA GLU A 20 -13.54 6.21 -7.78
C GLU A 20 -12.86 7.46 -7.20
N TRP A 21 -12.86 7.61 -5.88
CA TRP A 21 -12.15 8.70 -5.21
C TRP A 21 -10.66 8.71 -5.57
N ALA A 22 -10.01 7.55 -5.62
CA ALA A 22 -8.59 7.46 -6.00
C ALA A 22 -8.35 7.91 -7.46
N LEU A 23 -9.26 7.57 -8.37
CA LEU A 23 -9.20 8.00 -9.77
C LEU A 23 -9.42 9.51 -9.92
N GLU A 24 -10.35 10.09 -9.16
CA GLU A 24 -10.61 11.54 -9.15
C GLU A 24 -9.42 12.36 -8.63
N ASN A 25 -8.56 11.75 -7.80
CA ASN A 25 -7.42 12.41 -7.17
C ASN A 25 -6.06 12.06 -7.83
N VAL A 26 -6.06 11.38 -8.98
CA VAL A 26 -4.83 10.89 -9.64
C VAL A 26 -3.86 12.00 -10.05
N GLU A 27 -4.33 13.24 -10.20
CA GLU A 27 -3.50 14.41 -10.55
C GLU A 27 -2.40 14.70 -9.52
N VAL A 28 -2.52 14.18 -8.29
CA VAL A 28 -1.43 14.25 -7.31
C VAL A 28 -0.13 13.63 -7.85
N PHE A 29 -0.22 12.70 -8.81
CA PHE A 29 0.93 12.02 -9.40
C PHE A 29 1.55 12.72 -10.61
N LYS A 30 1.00 13.85 -11.09
CA LYS A 30 1.39 14.46 -12.38
C LYS A 30 2.89 14.71 -12.58
N ASP A 31 3.60 15.04 -11.49
CA ASP A 31 5.04 15.36 -11.50
C ASP A 31 5.90 14.20 -10.97
N SER A 32 5.31 13.01 -10.78
CA SER A 32 6.03 11.85 -10.27
C SER A 32 7.02 11.32 -11.29
N ILE A 33 8.22 10.98 -10.83
CA ILE A 33 9.26 10.38 -11.65
C ILE A 33 9.20 8.86 -11.45
N PRO A 34 9.12 8.07 -12.53
CA PRO A 34 9.22 6.61 -12.43
C PRO A 34 10.55 6.19 -11.81
N VAL A 35 10.49 5.32 -10.81
CA VAL A 35 11.66 4.76 -10.13
C VAL A 35 11.55 3.23 -10.02
N PRO A 36 12.68 2.51 -9.87
CA PRO A 36 12.65 1.10 -9.55
C PRO A 36 12.07 0.89 -8.14
N ILE A 37 11.01 0.09 -8.03
CA ILE A 37 10.33 -0.23 -6.78
C ILE A 37 10.45 -1.72 -6.51
N SER A 38 10.80 -2.09 -5.28
CA SER A 38 10.61 -3.44 -4.79
C SER A 38 9.20 -3.57 -4.22
N TRP A 39 8.30 -4.22 -4.97
CA TRP A 39 6.91 -4.40 -4.56
C TRP A 39 6.74 -5.36 -3.38
N ASP A 40 7.85 -5.98 -2.93
CA ASP A 40 7.92 -6.86 -1.77
C ASP A 40 9.03 -6.43 -0.80
N SER A 41 9.31 -5.13 -0.67
CA SER A 41 10.23 -4.60 0.35
C SER A 41 9.62 -4.70 1.76
N THR A 42 9.60 -5.91 2.30
CA THR A 42 9.03 -6.23 3.61
C THR A 42 10.10 -6.66 4.60
N PRO A 43 9.86 -6.54 5.92
CA PRO A 43 10.76 -7.07 6.95
C PRO A 43 11.18 -8.53 6.75
N GLY A 44 10.36 -9.36 6.08
CA GLY A 44 10.73 -10.74 5.76
C GLY A 44 11.91 -10.85 4.79
N ASN A 45 12.18 -9.79 4.02
CA ASN A 45 13.25 -9.70 3.03
C ASN A 45 14.42 -8.83 3.50
N TRP A 46 14.40 -8.34 4.74
CA TRP A 46 15.48 -7.53 5.32
C TRP A 46 16.45 -8.42 6.10
N LEU A 47 17.75 -8.22 5.87
CA LEU A 47 18.81 -8.91 6.58
C LEU A 47 19.34 -8.03 7.70
N VAL A 48 19.43 -8.61 8.90
CA VAL A 48 20.05 -7.98 10.07
C VAL A 48 21.21 -8.85 10.55
N ASP A 49 22.30 -8.23 11.01
CA ASP A 49 23.41 -8.95 11.66
C ASP A 49 23.13 -9.26 13.13
N GLU A 50 24.12 -9.84 13.82
CA GLU A 50 24.04 -10.19 15.24
C GLU A 50 23.92 -8.98 16.18
N ASP A 51 24.30 -7.79 15.69
CA ASP A 51 24.22 -6.51 16.40
C ASP A 51 22.96 -5.71 16.03
N GLU A 52 21.99 -6.35 15.37
CA GLU A 52 20.72 -5.77 14.92
C GLU A 52 20.86 -4.67 13.84
N ASN A 53 22.00 -4.60 13.15
CA ASN A 53 22.19 -3.65 12.06
C ASN A 53 21.60 -4.18 10.76
N PHE A 54 20.92 -3.31 10.01
CA PHE A 54 20.49 -3.61 8.65
C PHE A 54 21.71 -3.81 7.74
N THR A 55 21.86 -5.01 7.16
CA THR A 55 23.01 -5.39 6.33
C THR A 55 22.67 -5.57 4.86
N GLY A 56 21.38 -5.74 4.52
CA GLY A 56 20.97 -5.89 3.14
C GLY A 56 19.50 -6.25 2.97
N MET A 57 19.11 -6.40 1.71
CA MET A 57 17.79 -6.87 1.30
C MET A 57 17.95 -7.98 0.28
N ILE A 58 17.00 -8.91 0.28
CA ILE A 58 16.91 -10.01 -0.69
C ILE A 58 15.59 -9.93 -1.44
N ASP A 59 15.39 -10.90 -2.33
CA ASP A 59 14.13 -11.11 -3.06
C ASP A 59 13.67 -9.90 -3.92
N PHE A 60 14.46 -9.64 -4.96
CA PHE A 60 14.20 -8.57 -5.91
C PHE A 60 13.39 -9.03 -7.13
N GLU A 61 12.78 -10.21 -7.10
CA GLU A 61 12.04 -10.75 -8.26
C GLU A 61 10.83 -9.89 -8.64
N ASN A 62 10.26 -9.19 -7.64
CA ASN A 62 9.15 -8.27 -7.80
C ASN A 62 9.60 -6.81 -7.96
N MET A 63 10.82 -6.57 -8.47
CA MET A 63 11.26 -5.23 -8.86
C MET A 63 10.63 -4.80 -10.17
N LEU A 64 9.85 -3.72 -10.14
CA LEU A 64 9.21 -3.14 -11.33
C LEU A 64 9.32 -1.61 -11.29
N TRP A 65 9.10 -0.97 -12.44
CA TRP A 65 8.92 0.47 -12.49
C TRP A 65 7.63 0.87 -11.78
N GLY A 66 7.72 1.86 -10.90
CA GLY A 66 6.58 2.43 -10.19
C GLY A 66 6.87 3.87 -9.79
N ILE A 67 6.14 4.34 -8.79
CA ILE A 67 6.40 5.61 -8.12
C ILE A 67 6.92 5.33 -6.71
N ASP A 68 7.71 6.24 -6.16
CA ASP A 68 8.42 6.03 -4.90
C ASP A 68 7.52 5.61 -3.72
N VAL A 69 6.28 6.12 -3.65
CA VAL A 69 5.31 5.75 -2.63
C VAL A 69 4.77 4.31 -2.75
N ASP A 70 4.90 3.66 -3.91
CA ASP A 70 4.44 2.28 -4.10
C ASP A 70 5.14 1.31 -3.14
N ASN A 71 6.39 1.60 -2.79
CA ASN A 71 7.18 0.79 -1.85
C ASN A 71 6.55 0.71 -0.45
N PHE A 72 5.70 1.67 -0.08
CA PHE A 72 5.11 1.73 1.26
C PHE A 72 3.83 0.91 1.39
N ALA A 73 3.09 0.68 0.29
CA ALA A 73 1.74 0.12 0.35
C ALA A 73 1.72 -1.25 1.06
N ILE A 74 2.73 -2.10 0.83
CA ILE A 74 2.82 -3.41 1.47
C ILE A 74 3.13 -3.33 2.97
N LEU A 75 3.86 -2.30 3.41
CA LEU A 75 4.12 -2.05 4.83
C LEU A 75 2.85 -1.58 5.55
N PHE A 76 2.08 -0.69 4.91
CA PHE A 76 0.76 -0.27 5.38
C PHE A 76 -0.25 -1.42 5.42
N GLU A 77 -0.13 -2.40 4.54
CA GLU A 77 -0.98 -3.60 4.53
C GLU A 77 -0.69 -4.53 5.72
N ARG A 78 0.59 -4.91 5.85
CA ARG A 78 0.96 -6.12 6.58
C ARG A 78 1.61 -5.86 7.93
N TYR A 79 2.21 -4.68 8.14
CA TYR A 79 3.12 -4.46 9.27
C TYR A 79 2.70 -3.28 10.14
N PHE A 80 2.38 -2.13 9.55
CA PHE A 80 2.04 -0.94 10.33
C PHE A 80 0.73 -1.03 11.13
N PRO A 81 -0.34 -1.74 10.69
CA PRO A 81 -1.57 -1.86 11.48
C PRO A 81 -1.33 -2.44 12.88
N ASP A 82 -0.45 -3.44 12.99
CA ASP A 82 -0.13 -4.12 14.26
C ASP A 82 1.11 -3.54 14.95
N CYS A 83 1.83 -2.62 14.30
CA CYS A 83 3.05 -2.01 14.82
C CYS A 83 3.13 -0.49 14.50
N PRO A 84 2.29 0.34 15.14
CA PRO A 84 2.25 1.79 14.88
C PRO A 84 3.59 2.47 15.21
N ASN A 85 4.27 2.04 16.29
CA ASN A 85 5.61 2.53 16.62
C ASN A 85 6.64 2.20 15.54
N GLY A 86 6.45 1.07 14.83
CA GLY A 86 7.29 0.66 13.70
C GLY A 86 7.12 1.57 12.49
N LYS A 87 5.89 2.03 12.21
CA LYS A 87 5.63 3.05 11.19
C LYS A 87 6.39 4.33 11.47
N ASP A 88 6.27 4.84 12.69
CA ASP A 88 6.91 6.10 13.08
C ASP A 88 8.44 5.97 13.04
N ALA A 89 8.99 4.84 13.51
CA ALA A 89 10.42 4.58 13.41
C ALA A 89 10.91 4.49 11.96
N PHE A 90 10.18 3.79 11.09
CA PHE A 90 10.49 3.67 9.68
C PHE A 90 10.55 5.05 9.01
N PHE A 91 9.51 5.87 9.15
CA PHE A 91 9.48 7.19 8.51
C PHE A 91 10.42 8.20 9.15
N ARG A 92 10.77 8.08 10.44
CA ARG A 92 11.89 8.87 11.01
C ARG A 92 13.22 8.57 10.31
N GLY A 93 13.48 7.33 9.94
CA GLY A 93 14.69 6.94 9.20
C GLY A 93 14.62 7.30 7.71
N TYR A 94 13.44 7.18 7.10
CA TYR A 94 13.24 7.44 5.67
C TYR A 94 13.14 8.95 5.33
N GLY A 95 12.59 9.74 6.26
CA GLY A 95 12.21 11.15 6.07
C GLY A 95 10.78 11.36 6.56
N ALA A 96 10.62 11.95 7.75
CA ALA A 96 9.31 12.05 8.40
C ALA A 96 8.33 12.94 7.59
N ASP A 97 8.86 13.89 6.84
CA ASP A 97 8.14 14.78 5.94
C ASP A 97 7.50 14.02 4.76
N VAL A 98 7.93 12.79 4.45
CA VAL A 98 7.30 11.96 3.42
C VAL A 98 5.85 11.64 3.75
N LEU A 99 5.54 11.37 5.02
CA LEU A 99 4.16 11.10 5.44
C LEU A 99 3.26 12.31 5.23
N GLU A 100 3.76 13.50 5.51
CA GLU A 100 3.00 14.75 5.38
C GLU A 100 2.88 15.17 3.90
N ASN A 101 3.98 15.16 3.17
CA ASN A 101 4.06 15.67 1.80
C ASN A 101 3.40 14.73 0.77
N LYS A 102 3.32 13.44 1.08
CA LYS A 102 2.82 12.40 0.14
C LYS A 102 1.62 11.65 0.69
N GLU A 103 0.95 12.18 1.70
CA GLU A 103 -0.17 11.50 2.35
C GLU A 103 -1.23 11.01 1.35
N LEU A 104 -1.67 11.91 0.46
CA LEU A 104 -2.68 11.60 -0.56
C LEU A 104 -2.18 10.52 -1.54
N MET A 105 -0.91 10.61 -1.98
CA MET A 105 -0.29 9.61 -2.83
C MET A 105 -0.27 8.23 -2.16
N ILE A 106 0.14 8.19 -0.88
CA ILE A 106 0.18 6.97 -0.06
C ILE A 106 -1.22 6.37 0.08
N LYS A 107 -2.24 7.19 0.37
CA LYS A 107 -3.65 6.75 0.44
C LYS A 107 -4.07 6.07 -0.87
N ILE A 108 -3.80 6.70 -2.02
CA ILE A 108 -4.18 6.14 -3.33
C ILE A 108 -3.46 4.84 -3.65
N VAL A 109 -2.15 4.72 -3.39
CA VAL A 109 -1.43 3.45 -3.65
C VAL A 109 -1.86 2.33 -2.70
N CYS A 110 -2.27 2.66 -1.46
CA CYS A 110 -2.89 1.70 -0.56
C CYS A 110 -4.26 1.25 -1.11
N ILE A 111 -5.11 2.17 -1.59
CA ILE A 111 -6.37 1.77 -2.25
C ILE A 111 -6.10 0.82 -3.43
N LYS A 112 -5.14 1.16 -4.29
CA LYS A 112 -4.70 0.32 -5.41
C LYS A 112 -4.31 -1.08 -4.92
N LYS A 113 -3.46 -1.18 -3.89
CA LYS A 113 -2.99 -2.45 -3.31
C LYS A 113 -4.13 -3.26 -2.72
N GLY A 114 -4.99 -2.66 -1.90
CA GLY A 114 -6.11 -3.36 -1.27
C GLY A 114 -7.08 -3.96 -2.29
N LEU A 115 -7.36 -3.26 -3.38
CA LEU A 115 -8.15 -3.80 -4.50
C LEU A 115 -7.41 -4.93 -5.22
N SER A 116 -6.09 -4.82 -5.40
CA SER A 116 -5.25 -5.91 -5.95
C SER A 116 -5.36 -7.18 -5.12
N ASP A 117 -5.26 -7.08 -3.80
CA ASP A 117 -5.29 -8.25 -2.92
C ASP A 117 -6.66 -8.92 -2.88
N ILE A 118 -7.74 -8.13 -2.93
CA ILE A 118 -9.09 -8.69 -3.02
C ILE A 118 -9.25 -9.46 -4.33
N LEU A 119 -8.89 -8.85 -5.47
CA LEU A 119 -8.99 -9.51 -6.77
C LEU A 119 -8.15 -10.78 -6.81
N TRP A 120 -6.87 -10.68 -6.48
CA TRP A 120 -5.95 -11.81 -6.53
C TRP A 120 -6.34 -12.90 -5.54
N GLY A 121 -6.74 -12.51 -4.32
CA GLY A 121 -7.19 -13.43 -3.29
C GLY A 121 -8.42 -14.24 -3.71
N LEU A 122 -9.43 -13.58 -4.30
CA LEU A 122 -10.63 -14.27 -4.78
C LEU A 122 -10.35 -15.16 -6.00
N GLU A 123 -9.45 -14.76 -6.90
CA GLU A 123 -9.07 -15.60 -8.05
C GLU A 123 -8.28 -16.85 -7.67
N ASN A 124 -7.52 -16.79 -6.57
CA ASN A 124 -6.63 -17.88 -6.14
C ASN A 124 -7.14 -18.64 -4.90
N ASN A 125 -8.33 -18.30 -4.38
CA ASN A 125 -8.87 -18.84 -3.12
C ASN A 125 -7.95 -18.59 -1.91
N GLU A 126 -7.32 -17.41 -1.87
CA GLU A 126 -6.40 -16.97 -0.82
C GLU A 126 -7.10 -15.97 0.10
N ASP A 127 -7.84 -16.49 1.09
CA ASP A 127 -8.63 -15.70 2.05
C ASP A 127 -7.80 -14.66 2.81
N ARG A 128 -6.52 -14.96 3.04
CA ARG A 128 -5.60 -14.05 3.72
C ARG A 128 -5.48 -12.73 2.96
N ASN A 129 -5.29 -12.77 1.64
CA ASN A 129 -5.16 -11.58 0.81
C ASN A 129 -6.47 -10.79 0.76
N VAL A 130 -7.60 -11.47 0.65
CA VAL A 130 -8.91 -10.81 0.69
C VAL A 130 -9.09 -10.06 2.02
N LYS A 131 -8.73 -10.68 3.14
CA LYS A 131 -8.83 -10.04 4.47
C LYS A 131 -7.89 -8.84 4.60
N LEU A 132 -6.63 -8.97 4.16
CA LEU A 132 -5.66 -7.87 4.21
C LEU A 132 -6.12 -6.68 3.37
N GLY A 133 -6.56 -6.91 2.13
CA GLY A 133 -7.05 -5.85 1.26
C GLY A 133 -8.28 -5.14 1.82
N ARG A 134 -9.26 -5.89 2.34
CA ARG A 134 -10.45 -5.31 2.98
C ARG A 134 -10.13 -4.49 4.23
N ASN A 135 -9.24 -4.98 5.07
CA ASN A 135 -8.82 -4.27 6.28
C ASN A 135 -8.13 -2.94 5.93
N MET A 136 -7.24 -2.97 4.93
CA MET A 136 -6.60 -1.75 4.44
C MET A 136 -7.62 -0.73 3.94
N LEU A 137 -8.54 -1.15 3.06
CA LEU A 137 -9.56 -0.24 2.51
C LEU A 137 -10.49 0.31 3.59
N LEU A 138 -10.87 -0.50 4.58
CA LEU A 138 -11.67 -0.05 5.72
C LEU A 138 -10.97 1.06 6.52
N SER A 139 -9.67 0.90 6.79
CA SER A 139 -8.88 1.92 7.52
C SER A 139 -8.82 3.27 6.80
N ILE A 140 -8.80 3.25 5.46
CA ILE A 140 -8.78 4.47 4.64
C ILE A 140 -10.17 5.10 4.58
N SER A 141 -11.22 4.29 4.43
CA SER A 141 -12.62 4.74 4.42
C SER A 141 -12.96 5.56 5.67
N HIS A 142 -12.54 5.09 6.85
CA HIS A 142 -12.71 5.82 8.12
C HIS A 142 -11.97 7.16 8.15
N THR A 143 -10.86 7.28 7.42
CA THR A 143 -10.07 8.52 7.36
C THR A 143 -10.72 9.54 6.42
N ILE A 144 -11.21 9.12 5.25
CA ILE A 144 -11.84 10.00 4.25
C ILE A 144 -13.22 10.51 4.74
N THR A 145 -13.97 9.69 5.46
CA THR A 145 -15.32 10.04 5.96
C THR A 145 -15.31 11.02 7.14
N ASN A 146 -14.20 11.14 7.86
CA ASN A 146 -14.08 12.01 9.04
C ASN A 146 -13.52 13.41 8.74
N GLY A 147 -13.39 13.80 7.46
CA GLY A 147 -13.22 15.21 7.08
C GLY A 147 -11.95 15.88 7.59
N LEU A 148 -10.80 15.20 7.47
CA LEU A 148 -9.51 15.89 7.43
C LEU A 148 -8.87 15.63 6.06
N PRO A 149 -8.18 16.63 5.47
CA PRO A 149 -7.41 16.41 4.24
C PRO A 149 -6.53 15.15 4.33
#